data_AF-A0A2E3L4J7-F1
#
_entry.id   AF-A0A2E3L4J7-F1
#
_cell.length_a   1.000
_cell.length_b   1.000
_cell.length_c   1.000
_cell.angle_alpha   90.00
_cell.angle_beta   90.00
_cell.angle_gamma   90.00
#
_symmetry.space_group_name_H-M   'P 1'
#
loop_
_entity.id
_entity.type
_entity.pdbx_description
1 polymer ?
#
loop_
_entity_poly.entity_id
_entity_poly.type
_entity_poly.pdbx_seq_one_letter_code
_entity_poly.pdbx_strand_id
1 'polypeptide(L)'
;HKGRAYMNELEAVRVVAGKSPEILRALAGLDTHAAKGIYTYSKLRETFSKLAGTIVAADRVAPDAGWISRSLMQISSLVKFRRVDGLSEANSTEFLVFQAEKHLESDNLAEAVRVLEQLDDMAKAEASKWLSNAKERLRAEQSLASLHAHAVLMLTAEKG
;
A
#
# COMPACT_ATOMS: atom_id res chain seq x y z
N HIS A 1 13.94 -2.57 -4.16
CA HIS A 1 14.24 -4.00 -3.94
C HIS A 1 13.20 -4.61 -2.99
N LYS A 2 12.90 -5.91 -3.08
CA LYS A 2 12.11 -6.59 -2.04
C LYS A 2 12.99 -6.78 -0.78
N GLY A 3 12.36 -6.93 0.37
CA GLY A 3 13.04 -7.47 1.56
C GLY A 3 13.59 -8.87 1.25
N ARG A 4 14.63 -9.26 1.98
CA ARG A 4 15.24 -10.59 1.87
C ARG A 4 14.20 -11.66 2.23
N ALA A 5 14.35 -12.87 1.71
CA ALA A 5 13.60 -14.01 2.24
C ALA A 5 13.93 -14.15 3.74
N TYR A 6 12.92 -14.41 4.56
CA TYR A 6 13.03 -14.44 6.03
C TYR A 6 12.55 -15.77 6.63
N MET A 7 12.53 -16.82 5.82
CA MET A 7 12.01 -18.14 6.19
C MET A 7 12.79 -18.77 7.35
N ASN A 8 14.11 -18.60 7.38
CA ASN A 8 14.98 -19.16 8.41
C ASN A 8 14.75 -18.45 9.76
N GLU A 9 14.58 -17.14 9.72
CA GLU A 9 14.24 -16.33 10.89
C GLU A 9 12.86 -16.71 11.43
N LEU A 10 11.90 -16.98 10.54
CA LEU A 10 10.56 -17.41 10.93
C LEU A 10 10.55 -18.79 11.59
N GLU A 11 11.35 -19.74 11.09
CA GLU A 11 11.54 -21.04 11.77
C GLU A 11 12.20 -20.89 13.13
N ALA A 12 13.23 -20.05 13.25
CA ALA A 12 13.89 -19.80 14.54
C ALA A 12 12.89 -19.26 15.59
N VAL A 13 11.99 -18.35 15.20
CA VAL A 13 10.94 -17.85 16.09
C VAL A 13 9.92 -18.94 16.43
N ARG A 14 9.57 -19.86 15.51
CA ARG A 14 8.68 -21.00 15.83
C ARG A 14 9.26 -21.92 16.90
N VAL A 15 10.56 -22.17 16.85
CA VAL A 15 11.24 -23.01 17.86
C VAL A 15 11.16 -22.37 19.25
N VAL A 16 11.32 -21.05 19.32
CA VAL A 16 11.28 -20.29 20.59
C VAL A 16 9.84 -20.07 21.08
N ALA A 17 8.88 -19.89 20.19
CA ALA A 17 7.46 -19.66 20.49
C ALA A 17 6.77 -20.79 21.26
N GLY A 18 7.35 -21.99 21.25
CA GLY A 18 6.75 -23.17 21.86
C GLY A 18 5.35 -23.46 21.29
N LYS A 19 4.38 -23.70 22.18
CA LYS A 19 2.98 -24.01 21.81
C LYS A 19 2.01 -22.83 21.95
N SER A 20 2.49 -21.58 22.12
CA SER A 20 1.58 -20.42 22.28
C SER A 20 0.71 -20.27 21.02
N PRO A 21 -0.61 -20.45 21.11
CA PRO A 21 -1.51 -20.32 19.97
C PRO A 21 -1.49 -18.94 19.34
N GLU A 22 -1.25 -17.90 20.15
CA GLU A 22 -1.22 -16.49 19.75
C GLU A 22 0.01 -16.19 18.90
N ILE A 23 1.18 -16.68 19.32
CA ILE A 23 2.43 -16.53 18.56
C ILE A 23 2.35 -17.32 17.25
N LEU A 24 1.82 -18.54 17.28
CA LEU A 24 1.63 -19.37 16.08
C LEU A 24 0.69 -18.72 15.05
N ARG A 25 -0.37 -18.03 15.49
CA ARG A 25 -1.25 -17.26 14.60
C ARG A 25 -0.54 -16.08 13.95
N ALA A 26 0.27 -15.34 14.70
CA ALA A 26 1.02 -14.21 14.16
C ALA A 26 2.07 -14.66 13.12
N LEU A 27 2.72 -15.81 13.36
CA LEU A 27 3.68 -16.43 12.44
C LEU A 27 3.02 -16.93 11.15
N ALA A 28 1.80 -17.48 11.22
CA ALA A 28 1.05 -17.90 10.04
C ALA A 28 0.78 -16.73 9.06
N GLY A 29 0.57 -15.51 9.58
CA GLY A 29 0.41 -14.31 8.76
C GLY A 29 1.66 -13.90 7.96
N LEU A 30 2.83 -14.41 8.34
CA LEU A 30 4.11 -14.12 7.69
C LEU A 30 4.55 -15.19 6.69
N ASP A 31 3.99 -16.40 6.75
CA ASP A 31 4.38 -17.56 5.94
C ASP A 31 4.23 -17.32 4.44
N THR A 32 3.12 -16.69 4.03
CA THR A 32 2.76 -16.51 2.61
C THR A 32 3.83 -15.78 1.80
N HIS A 33 4.63 -14.92 2.44
CA HIS A 33 5.65 -14.12 1.77
C HIS A 33 7.09 -14.44 2.21
N ALA A 34 7.28 -15.40 3.13
CA ALA A 34 8.58 -15.74 3.70
C ALA A 34 9.63 -16.11 2.64
N ALA A 35 9.20 -16.82 1.58
CA ALA A 35 10.08 -17.25 0.49
C ALA A 35 10.40 -16.15 -0.55
N LYS A 36 9.48 -15.19 -0.76
CA LYS A 36 9.60 -14.17 -1.83
C LYS A 36 10.02 -12.79 -1.32
N GLY A 37 9.91 -12.56 -0.01
CA GLY A 37 10.06 -11.25 0.60
C GLY A 37 8.91 -10.30 0.26
N ILE A 38 8.76 -9.26 1.07
CA ILE A 38 7.74 -8.23 0.92
C ILE A 38 8.39 -6.95 0.39
N TYR A 39 7.63 -6.10 -0.30
CA TYR A 39 8.17 -4.82 -0.77
C TYR A 39 8.63 -3.96 0.41
N THR A 40 9.74 -3.26 0.24
CA THR A 40 10.19 -2.24 1.20
C THR A 40 9.45 -0.93 0.98
N TYR A 41 9.39 -0.05 1.97
CA TYR A 41 8.87 1.32 1.82
C TYR A 41 9.49 2.04 0.62
N SER A 42 10.82 1.96 0.48
CA SER A 42 11.55 2.50 -0.68
C SER A 42 11.07 1.91 -2.01
N LYS A 43 10.83 0.58 -2.08
CA LYS A 43 10.33 -0.03 -3.31
C LYS A 43 8.89 0.36 -3.59
N LEU A 44 8.03 0.44 -2.58
CA LEU A 44 6.64 0.89 -2.71
C LEU A 44 6.59 2.32 -3.24
N ARG A 45 7.40 3.25 -2.68
CA ARG A 45 7.59 4.61 -3.19
C ARG A 45 8.02 4.63 -4.66
N GLU A 46 9.10 3.92 -4.97
CA GLU A 46 9.67 3.86 -6.33
C GLU A 46 8.64 3.36 -7.35
N THR A 47 7.90 2.30 -7.01
CA THR A 47 6.86 1.76 -7.89
C THR A 47 5.62 2.64 -7.97
N PHE A 48 5.28 3.37 -6.90
CA PHE A 48 4.15 4.28 -6.92
C PHE A 48 4.41 5.49 -7.81
N SER A 49 5.59 6.10 -7.71
CA SER A 49 5.98 7.24 -8.56
C SER A 49 5.91 6.92 -10.06
N LYS A 50 6.20 5.67 -10.44
CA LYS A 50 6.05 5.20 -11.83
C LYS A 50 4.60 4.94 -12.24
N LEU A 51 3.71 4.71 -11.28
CA LEU A 51 2.31 4.32 -11.48
C LEU A 51 1.35 5.52 -11.42
N ALA A 52 1.70 6.57 -10.67
CA ALA A 52 0.88 7.75 -10.42
C ALA A 52 0.28 8.36 -11.70
N GLY A 53 1.11 8.54 -12.74
CA GLY A 53 0.66 9.07 -14.03
C GLY A 53 -0.34 8.16 -14.76
N THR A 54 -0.19 6.84 -14.64
CA THR A 54 -1.11 5.86 -15.24
C THR A 54 -2.46 5.86 -14.54
N ILE A 55 -2.49 5.95 -13.21
CA ILE A 55 -3.72 6.04 -12.42
C ILE A 55 -4.53 7.27 -12.83
N VAL A 56 -3.87 8.44 -12.91
CA VAL A 56 -4.50 9.69 -13.35
C VAL A 56 -5.01 9.60 -14.78
N ALA A 57 -4.26 8.95 -15.68
CA ALA A 57 -4.67 8.80 -17.07
C ALA A 57 -5.88 7.86 -17.24
N ALA A 58 -5.95 6.76 -16.48
CA ALA A 58 -7.04 5.79 -16.56
C ALA A 58 -8.41 6.40 -16.23
N ASP A 59 -8.42 7.36 -15.30
CA ASP A 59 -9.63 8.07 -14.91
C ASP A 59 -10.20 8.96 -16.03
N ARG A 60 -9.31 9.53 -16.85
CA ARG A 60 -9.66 10.40 -17.98
C ARG A 60 -10.17 9.63 -19.21
N VAL A 61 -9.95 8.32 -19.25
CA VAL A 61 -10.34 7.43 -20.36
C VAL A 61 -11.72 6.79 -20.10
N ALA A 62 -12.36 7.08 -18.96
CA ALA A 62 -13.74 6.64 -18.69
C ALA A 62 -14.67 7.05 -19.86
N PRO A 63 -15.51 6.13 -20.37
CA PRO A 63 -16.12 6.28 -21.69
C PRO A 63 -17.33 7.22 -21.65
N ASP A 64 -17.08 8.53 -21.72
CA ASP A 64 -18.08 9.53 -22.12
C ASP A 64 -17.53 10.75 -22.88
N ALA A 65 -16.38 10.66 -23.54
CA ALA A 65 -16.05 11.67 -24.55
C ALA A 65 -15.16 11.09 -25.65
N GLY A 66 -15.79 10.75 -26.77
CA GLY A 66 -15.10 10.73 -28.05
C GLY A 66 -14.42 12.10 -28.31
N TRP A 67 -13.62 12.14 -29.37
CA TRP A 67 -13.12 13.37 -30.01
C TRP A 67 -12.41 14.40 -29.08
N ILE A 68 -11.11 14.29 -28.90
CA ILE A 68 -10.17 15.39 -29.20
C ILE A 68 -8.81 14.75 -29.44
N SER A 69 -8.52 14.71 -30.72
CA SER A 69 -7.28 14.35 -31.37
C SER A 69 -6.12 15.19 -30.82
N ARG A 70 -4.96 14.52 -30.68
CA ARG A 70 -3.62 14.97 -31.05
C ARG A 70 -3.26 16.44 -30.77
N SER A 71 -2.21 16.58 -29.96
CA SER A 71 -1.32 17.74 -29.85
C SER A 71 -1.78 18.86 -28.93
N LEU A 72 -1.30 18.83 -27.68
CA LEU A 72 -0.82 20.04 -27.01
C LEU A 72 0.39 19.69 -26.14
N MET A 73 1.57 20.00 -26.66
CA MET A 73 2.75 20.27 -25.83
C MET A 73 2.42 21.45 -24.91
N GLN A 74 2.79 21.33 -23.62
CA GLN A 74 3.03 22.46 -22.71
C GLN A 74 1.96 23.57 -22.71
N ILE A 75 0.81 23.38 -22.04
CA ILE A 75 0.11 24.50 -21.37
C ILE A 75 -0.45 24.04 -20.03
N SER A 76 0.16 24.54 -18.96
CA SER A 76 -0.40 24.68 -17.63
C SER A 76 -1.58 25.65 -17.64
N SER A 77 -2.80 25.15 -17.83
CA SER A 77 -4.06 25.72 -17.32
C SER A 77 -5.21 24.99 -17.97
N LEU A 78 -6.00 24.23 -17.19
CA LEU A 78 -7.42 23.96 -17.44
C LEU A 78 -7.97 23.21 -16.23
N VAL A 79 -8.02 23.92 -15.11
CA VAL A 79 -9.05 23.72 -14.09
C VAL A 79 -10.33 24.23 -14.72
N LYS A 80 -11.18 23.34 -15.24
CA LYS A 80 -12.61 23.58 -15.51
C LYS A 80 -13.27 22.34 -16.10
N PHE A 81 -14.00 21.63 -15.23
CA PHE A 81 -14.99 20.59 -15.52
C PHE A 81 -14.38 19.25 -16.02
N ARG A 82 -14.76 18.08 -15.50
CA ARG A 82 -16.14 17.62 -15.32
C ARG A 82 -16.19 16.37 -14.44
N ARG A 83 -16.92 16.42 -13.32
CA ARG A 83 -17.83 15.35 -12.88
C ARG A 83 -19.06 15.99 -12.27
N VAL A 84 -20.21 15.56 -12.76
CA VAL A 84 -21.54 16.11 -12.48
C VAL A 84 -22.13 15.29 -11.35
N ASP A 85 -21.50 15.40 -10.17
CA ASP A 85 -21.89 14.67 -8.97
C ASP A 85 -21.08 15.18 -7.77
N GLY A 86 -21.04 16.50 -7.56
CA GLY A 86 -20.91 17.14 -6.25
C GLY A 86 -19.69 16.82 -5.35
N LEU A 87 -18.75 15.99 -5.78
CA LEU A 87 -17.54 15.62 -5.06
C LEU A 87 -16.43 16.54 -5.56
N SER A 88 -16.12 17.56 -4.74
CA SER A 88 -15.18 18.65 -4.99
C SER A 88 -13.79 18.18 -5.47
N GLU A 89 -12.96 19.11 -6.00
CA GLU A 89 -11.52 18.89 -6.30
C GLU A 89 -10.79 18.01 -5.27
N ALA A 90 -11.19 18.10 -4.00
CA ALA A 90 -10.72 17.31 -2.86
C ALA A 90 -10.90 15.77 -2.98
N ASN A 91 -11.68 15.26 -3.93
CA ASN A 91 -11.83 13.82 -4.18
C ASN A 91 -11.46 13.45 -5.64
N SER A 92 -10.87 14.37 -6.40
CA SER A 92 -10.37 14.05 -7.74
C SER A 92 -9.27 12.98 -7.68
N THR A 93 -9.16 12.17 -8.74
CA THR A 93 -8.09 11.17 -8.86
C THR A 93 -6.71 11.82 -8.71
N GLU A 94 -6.48 12.98 -9.33
CA GLU A 94 -5.25 13.75 -9.18
C GLU A 94 -4.96 14.13 -7.73
N PHE A 95 -5.97 14.60 -7.00
CA PHE A 95 -5.82 14.96 -5.59
C PHE A 95 -5.52 13.74 -4.70
N LEU A 96 -6.22 12.62 -4.92
CA LEU A 96 -5.99 11.38 -4.17
C LEU A 96 -4.59 10.81 -4.44
N VAL A 97 -4.12 10.86 -5.69
CA VAL A 97 -2.75 10.47 -6.04
C VAL A 97 -1.72 11.37 -5.37
N PHE A 98 -1.91 12.69 -5.41
CA PHE A 98 -1.04 13.64 -4.72
C PHE A 98 -0.97 13.40 -3.19
N GLN A 99 -2.12 13.18 -2.55
CA GLN A 99 -2.18 12.84 -1.12
C GLN A 99 -1.43 11.54 -0.81
N ALA A 100 -1.56 10.53 -1.68
CA ALA A 100 -0.83 9.28 -1.53
C ALA A 100 0.69 9.50 -1.61
N GLU A 101 1.18 10.32 -2.54
CA GLU A 101 2.60 10.67 -2.63
C GLU A 101 3.09 11.33 -1.34
N LYS A 102 2.34 12.30 -0.80
CA LYS A 102 2.67 12.98 0.46
C LYS A 102 2.74 12.01 1.63
N HIS A 103 1.78 11.10 1.74
CA HIS A 103 1.81 10.07 2.78
C HIS A 103 3.00 9.14 2.63
N LEU A 104 3.34 8.70 1.40
CA LEU A 104 4.49 7.84 1.14
C LEU A 104 5.84 8.53 1.39
N GLU A 105 5.94 9.84 1.15
CA GLU A 105 7.11 10.68 1.50
C GLU A 105 7.32 10.70 3.03
N SER A 106 6.22 10.75 3.80
CA SER A 106 6.24 10.70 5.27
C SER A 106 6.29 9.30 5.88
N ASP A 107 6.58 8.25 5.08
CA ASP A 107 6.55 6.84 5.48
C ASP A 107 5.18 6.36 6.04
N ASN A 108 4.10 7.11 5.81
CA ASN A 108 2.74 6.76 6.24
C ASN A 108 2.02 5.89 5.19
N LEU A 109 2.40 4.63 5.08
CA LEU A 109 1.83 3.70 4.10
C LEU A 109 0.35 3.40 4.34
N ALA A 110 -0.11 3.40 5.59
CA ALA A 110 -1.50 3.13 5.94
C ALA A 110 -2.45 4.18 5.35
N GLU A 111 -2.12 5.46 5.53
CA GLU A 111 -2.91 6.55 4.94
C GLU A 111 -2.80 6.59 3.42
N ALA A 112 -1.63 6.30 2.85
CA ALA A 112 -1.47 6.19 1.40
C ALA A 112 -2.40 5.13 0.80
N VAL A 113 -2.54 3.97 1.46
CA VAL A 113 -3.51 2.92 1.05
C VAL A 113 -4.94 3.45 1.19
N ARG A 114 -5.29 4.07 2.31
CA ARG A 114 -6.66 4.56 2.57
C ARG A 114 -7.12 5.60 1.56
N VAL A 115 -6.25 6.50 1.12
CA VAL A 115 -6.61 7.51 0.10
C VAL A 115 -6.75 6.87 -1.29
N LEU A 116 -5.88 5.93 -1.66
CA LEU A 116 -5.97 5.24 -2.95
C LEU A 116 -7.14 4.25 -3.04
N GLU A 117 -7.66 3.79 -1.91
CA GLU A 117 -8.89 3.01 -1.86
C GLU A 117 -10.15 3.83 -2.20
N GLN A 118 -10.06 5.16 -2.23
CA GLN A 118 -11.16 6.04 -2.65
C GLN A 118 -11.18 6.30 -4.15
N LEU A 119 -10.17 5.83 -4.90
CA LEU A 119 -10.16 5.90 -6.35
C LEU A 119 -11.35 5.16 -6.95
N ASP A 120 -11.88 5.68 -8.05
CA ASP A 120 -12.88 5.00 -8.86
C ASP A 120 -12.33 3.72 -9.48
N ASP A 121 -13.24 2.86 -9.93
CA ASP A 121 -12.91 1.48 -10.31
C ASP A 121 -11.82 1.38 -11.39
N MET A 122 -11.83 2.26 -12.39
CA MET A 122 -10.81 2.25 -13.46
C MET A 122 -9.42 2.65 -12.94
N ALA A 123 -9.33 3.76 -12.20
CA ALA A 123 -8.08 4.21 -11.58
C ALA A 123 -7.57 3.22 -10.51
N LYS A 124 -8.49 2.64 -9.73
CA LYS A 124 -8.19 1.62 -8.73
C LYS A 124 -7.70 0.31 -9.35
N ALA A 125 -8.19 -0.06 -10.54
CA ALA A 125 -7.72 -1.24 -11.25
C ALA A 125 -6.22 -1.14 -11.58
N GLU A 126 -5.76 0.02 -12.03
CA GLU A 126 -4.32 0.30 -12.26
C GLU A 126 -3.52 0.24 -10.95
N ALA A 127 -4.09 0.72 -9.84
CA ALA A 127 -3.47 0.69 -8.51
C ALA A 127 -3.47 -0.69 -7.84
N SER A 128 -4.27 -1.65 -8.33
CA SER A 128 -4.60 -2.90 -7.63
C SER A 128 -3.39 -3.71 -7.17
N LYS A 129 -2.42 -3.93 -8.08
CA LYS A 129 -1.20 -4.67 -7.77
C LYS A 129 -0.36 -3.94 -6.72
N TRP A 130 -0.26 -2.62 -6.82
CA TRP A 130 0.47 -1.83 -5.83
C TRP A 130 -0.21 -1.89 -4.46
N LEU A 131 -1.54 -1.72 -4.42
CA LEU A 131 -2.36 -1.83 -3.21
C LEU A 131 -2.21 -3.19 -2.53
N SER A 132 -2.16 -4.29 -3.30
CA SER A 132 -1.90 -5.63 -2.74
C SER A 132 -0.56 -5.68 -2.02
N ASN A 133 0.52 -5.27 -2.68
CA ASN A 133 1.87 -5.29 -2.07
C ASN A 133 1.97 -4.36 -0.85
N ALA A 134 1.28 -3.21 -0.88
CA ALA A 134 1.22 -2.28 0.25
C ALA A 134 0.48 -2.88 1.45
N LYS A 135 -0.67 -3.53 1.22
CA LYS A 135 -1.43 -4.22 2.27
C LYS A 135 -0.68 -5.42 2.86
N GLU A 136 0.03 -6.17 2.02
CA GLU A 136 0.92 -7.25 2.47
C GLU A 136 2.00 -6.73 3.43
N ARG A 137 2.59 -5.56 3.12
CA ARG A 137 3.55 -4.89 3.99
C ARG A 137 2.96 -4.50 5.34
N LEU A 138 1.79 -3.87 5.34
CA LEU A 138 1.09 -3.48 6.58
C LEU A 138 0.74 -4.69 7.45
N ARG A 139 0.26 -5.79 6.84
CA ARG A 139 -0.04 -7.04 7.56
C ARG A 139 1.21 -7.63 8.20
N ALA A 140 2.33 -7.64 7.51
CA ALA A 140 3.58 -8.16 8.07
C ALA A 140 4.07 -7.32 9.25
N GLU A 141 3.93 -5.98 9.18
CA GLU A 141 4.27 -5.10 10.31
C GLU A 141 3.35 -5.34 11.51
N GLN A 142 2.06 -5.55 11.28
CA GLN A 142 1.11 -5.90 12.34
C GLN A 142 1.43 -7.25 13.00
N SER A 143 1.79 -8.27 12.20
CA SER A 143 2.26 -9.56 12.71
C SER A 143 3.53 -9.40 13.55
N LEU A 144 4.51 -8.64 13.07
CA LEU A 144 5.76 -8.39 13.82
C LEU A 144 5.51 -7.63 15.13
N ALA A 145 4.67 -6.59 15.11
CA ALA A 145 4.30 -5.85 16.31
C ALA A 145 3.60 -6.75 17.35
N SER A 146 2.72 -7.64 16.88
CA SER A 146 2.06 -8.63 17.72
C SER A 146 3.08 -9.59 18.33
N LEU A 147 4.03 -10.11 17.55
CA LEU A 147 5.10 -10.98 18.05
C LEU A 147 5.95 -10.29 19.13
N HIS A 148 6.35 -9.03 18.90
CA HIS A 148 7.10 -8.25 19.88
C HIS A 148 6.33 -8.05 21.18
N ALA A 149 5.04 -7.71 21.11
CA ALA A 149 4.20 -7.53 22.29
C ALA A 149 4.12 -8.82 23.14
N HIS A 150 3.92 -9.98 22.49
CA HIS A 150 3.86 -11.27 23.19
C HIS A 150 5.22 -11.65 23.82
N ALA A 151 6.33 -11.39 23.13
CA ALA A 151 7.66 -11.64 23.67
C ALA A 151 7.97 -10.81 24.92
N VAL A 152 7.56 -9.54 24.95
CA VAL A 152 7.70 -8.68 26.14
C VAL A 152 6.89 -9.22 27.31
N LEU A 153 5.64 -9.65 27.09
CA LEU A 153 4.80 -10.23 28.13
C LEU A 153 5.40 -11.50 28.75
N MET A 154 5.96 -12.39 27.92
CA MET A 154 6.66 -13.60 28.38
C MET A 154 7.84 -13.27 29.30
N LEU A 155 8.69 -12.32 28.91
CA LEU A 155 9.86 -11.90 29.70
C LEU A 155 9.48 -11.26 31.03
N THR A 156 8.32 -10.59 31.10
CA THR A 156 7.81 -10.02 32.37
C THR A 156 7.18 -11.09 33.26
N ALA A 157 6.56 -12.12 32.69
CA ALA A 157 5.93 -13.21 33.42
C ALA A 157 6.96 -14.19 34.01
N GLU A 158 8.11 -14.41 33.37
CA GLU A 158 9.20 -15.23 33.92
C GLU A 158 9.97 -14.56 35.08
N LYS A 159 9.83 -13.24 35.25
CA LYS A 159 10.55 -12.45 36.26
C LYS A 159 9.71 -12.13 37.50
N GLY A 160 8.43 -12.48 37.53
CA GLY A 160 7.52 -12.28 38.66
C GLY A 160 7.17 -13.60 39.33
#